data_AF-A0A7C2LP93-F1
#
_entry.id   AF-A0A7C2LP93-F1
#
_cell.length_a   1.000
_cell.length_b   1.000
_cell.length_c   1.000
_cell.angle_alpha   90.00
_cell.angle_beta   90.00
_cell.angle_gamma   90.00
#
_symmetry.space_group_name_H-M   'P 1'
#
loop_
_entity.id
_entity.type
_entity.pdbx_description
1 polymer ?
#
loop_
_entity_poly.entity_id
_entity_poly.type
_entity_poly.pdbx_seq_one_letter_code
_entity_poly.pdbx_strand_id
1 'polypeptide(L)'
;MTAAWTVKDRDGRLVGDLVAASRLEIARRILPQRYDAFRLQVSSSYRELFERALRQALETRGWQMVPARAGRRLPGTAPAHPRPAL
;
A
#
# COMPACT_ATOMS: atom_id res chain seq x y z
N MET A 1 -18.92 3.08 -1.55
CA MET A 1 -17.65 3.68 -1.99
C MET A 1 -16.48 2.90 -1.39
N THR A 2 -15.87 2.02 -2.16
CA THR A 2 -14.67 1.27 -1.74
C THR A 2 -13.47 2.22 -1.77
N ALA A 3 -13.00 2.62 -0.58
CA ALA A 3 -11.75 3.36 -0.47
C ALA A 3 -10.60 2.43 -0.88
N ALA A 4 -10.04 2.65 -2.06
CA ALA A 4 -8.82 1.96 -2.46
C ALA A 4 -7.70 2.35 -1.49
N TRP A 5 -6.80 1.43 -1.22
CA TRP A 5 -5.58 1.66 -0.47
C TRP A 5 -4.40 1.57 -1.43
N THR A 6 -3.29 2.21 -1.08
CA THR A 6 -2.03 2.10 -1.80
C THR A 6 -0.84 2.25 -0.84
N VAL A 7 0.35 1.88 -1.31
CA VAL A 7 1.62 2.16 -0.60
C VAL A 7 2.35 3.30 -1.29
N LYS A 8 2.93 4.20 -0.49
CA LYS A 8 3.93 5.18 -0.90
C LYS A 8 5.29 4.73 -0.42
N ASP A 9 6.31 4.95 -1.25
CA ASP A 9 7.70 4.82 -0.87
C ASP A 9 8.21 6.09 -0.15
N ARG A 10 9.43 6.07 0.39
CA ARG A 10 10.08 7.19 1.09
C ARG A 10 10.19 8.43 0.21
N ASP A 11 10.32 8.24 -1.10
CA ASP A 11 10.34 9.32 -2.10
C ASP A 11 8.94 9.87 -2.42
N GLY A 12 7.90 9.44 -1.69
CA GLY A 12 6.51 9.84 -1.89
C GLY A 12 5.87 9.24 -3.15
N ARG A 13 6.61 8.39 -3.87
CA ARG A 13 6.14 7.70 -5.09
C ARG A 13 5.22 6.56 -4.73
N LEU A 14 4.16 6.36 -5.51
CA LEU A 14 3.27 5.23 -5.32
C LEU A 14 3.94 3.95 -5.81
N VAL A 15 3.86 2.90 -4.99
CA VAL A 15 4.24 1.56 -5.39
C VAL A 15 3.05 0.99 -6.19
N GLY A 16 3.09 1.18 -7.51
CA GLY A 16 1.95 0.93 -8.40
C GLY A 16 1.37 -0.48 -8.36
N ASP A 17 2.17 -1.47 -7.96
CA ASP A 17 1.74 -2.87 -7.83
C ASP A 17 0.95 -3.15 -6.54
N LEU A 18 1.03 -2.23 -5.58
CA LEU A 18 0.41 -2.34 -4.25
C LEU A 18 -0.82 -1.44 -4.14
N VAL A 19 -1.84 -1.73 -4.96
CA VAL A 19 -3.17 -1.12 -4.88
C VAL A 19 -4.21 -2.21 -4.60
N ALA A 20 -5.05 -2.00 -3.60
CA ALA A 20 -6.11 -2.94 -3.24
C ALA A 20 -7.34 -2.25 -2.66
N ALA A 21 -8.47 -2.96 -2.61
CA ALA A 21 -9.71 -2.44 -2.03
C ALA A 21 -9.67 -2.30 -0.50
N SER A 22 -8.62 -2.77 0.18
CA SER A 22 -8.51 -2.80 1.63
C SER A 22 -7.07 -2.75 2.12
N ARG A 23 -6.84 -2.11 3.28
CA ARG A 23 -5.54 -2.09 3.98
C ARG A 23 -4.99 -3.50 4.22
N LEU A 24 -5.87 -4.43 4.61
CA LEU A 24 -5.49 -5.82 4.90
C LEU A 24 -4.91 -6.53 3.67
N GLU A 25 -5.51 -6.31 2.50
CA GLU A 25 -5.07 -6.95 1.26
C GLU A 25 -3.68 -6.45 0.83
N ILE A 26 -3.42 -5.15 0.98
CA ILE A 26 -2.07 -4.59 0.77
C ILE A 26 -1.09 -5.16 1.79
N ALA A 27 -1.46 -5.21 3.06
CA ALA A 27 -0.59 -5.73 4.10
C ALA A 27 -0.25 -7.21 3.84
N ARG A 28 -1.19 -8.00 3.31
CA ARG A 28 -0.92 -9.37 2.82
C ARG A 28 0.03 -9.39 1.62
N ARG A 29 -0.05 -8.46 0.68
CA ARG A 29 0.92 -8.37 -0.43
C ARG A 29 2.33 -8.00 0.04
N ILE A 30 2.45 -7.22 1.13
CA ILE A 30 3.73 -6.89 1.75
C ILE A 30 4.30 -8.08 2.53
N LEU A 31 3.43 -8.88 3.17
CA LEU A 31 3.79 -10.04 3.98
C LEU A 31 3.15 -11.34 3.44
N PRO A 32 3.43 -11.75 2.18
CA PRO A 32 2.64 -12.76 1.47
C PRO A 32 2.72 -14.18 2.06
N GLN A 33 3.75 -14.49 2.83
CA GLN A 33 4.04 -15.87 3.24
C GLN A 33 3.90 -16.16 4.75
N ARG A 34 3.60 -15.15 5.59
CA ARG A 34 3.70 -15.34 7.06
C ARG A 34 2.38 -15.30 7.83
N TYR A 35 1.28 -14.83 7.24
CA TYR A 35 0.05 -14.56 8.00
C TYR A 35 -1.24 -15.01 7.33
N ASP A 36 -2.00 -15.84 8.05
CA ASP A 36 -3.28 -16.38 7.63
C ASP A 36 -4.44 -15.39 7.87
N ALA A 37 -5.26 -15.15 6.84
CA ALA A 37 -6.38 -14.20 6.93
C ALA A 37 -7.44 -14.63 7.95
N PHE A 38 -7.69 -15.94 8.06
CA PHE A 38 -8.62 -16.47 9.06
C PHE A 38 -8.10 -16.22 10.48
N ARG A 39 -6.81 -16.49 10.74
CA ARG A 39 -6.21 -16.26 12.06
C ARG A 39 -6.16 -14.79 12.45
N LEU A 40 -6.03 -13.88 11.48
CA LEU A 40 -6.12 -12.44 11.72
C LEU A 40 -7.51 -11.98 12.19
N GLN A 41 -8.57 -12.70 11.84
CA GLN A 41 -9.94 -12.40 12.29
C GLN A 41 -10.24 -13.00 13.67
N VAL A 42 -9.71 -14.18 13.96
CA VAL A 42 -10.13 -14.99 15.11
C VAL A 42 -9.24 -14.77 16.35
N SER A 43 -8.01 -14.26 16.18
CA SER A 43 -7.06 -14.09 17.29
C SER A 43 -6.49 -12.67 17.32
N SER A 44 -6.82 -11.93 18.39
CA SER A 44 -6.29 -10.59 18.64
C SER A 44 -4.77 -10.57 18.78
N SER A 45 -4.19 -11.55 19.49
CA SER A 45 -2.73 -11.66 19.65
C SER A 45 -2.02 -11.93 18.32
N TYR A 46 -2.63 -12.72 17.43
CA TYR A 46 -2.09 -12.96 16.09
C TYR A 46 -2.13 -11.69 15.23
N ARG A 47 -3.20 -10.89 15.37
CA ARG A 47 -3.34 -9.57 14.72
C ARG A 47 -2.28 -8.59 15.21
N GLU A 48 -1.95 -8.57 16.50
CA GLU A 48 -0.90 -7.69 17.03
C GLU A 48 0.48 -8.04 16.46
N LEU A 49 0.82 -9.33 16.39
CA LEU A 49 2.07 -9.78 15.76
C LEU A 49 2.14 -9.36 14.29
N PHE A 50 1.02 -9.46 13.58
CA PHE A 50 0.91 -9.00 12.20
C PHE A 50 1.10 -7.49 12.07
N GLU A 51 0.43 -6.67 12.89
CA GLU A 51 0.59 -5.21 12.84
C GLU A 51 2.03 -4.79 13.17
N ARG A 52 2.71 -5.50 14.09
CA ARG A 52 4.13 -5.27 14.40
C ARG A 52 5.03 -5.61 13.21
N ALA A 53 4.86 -6.79 12.61
CA ALA A 53 5.63 -7.19 11.44
C ALA A 53 5.38 -6.28 10.23
N LEU A 54 4.13 -5.84 10.04
CA LEU A 54 3.76 -4.90 9.00
C LEU A 54 4.46 -3.55 9.22
N ARG A 55 4.44 -3.02 10.44
CA ARG A 55 5.12 -1.77 10.78
C ARG A 55 6.62 -1.88 10.51
N GLN A 56 7.26 -2.95 10.96
CA GLN A 56 8.69 -3.16 10.74
C GLN A 56 9.04 -3.27 9.25
N ALA A 57 8.24 -3.98 8.46
CA ALA A 57 8.44 -4.10 7.02
C ALA A 57 8.27 -2.74 6.30
N LEU A 58 7.29 -1.95 6.73
CA LEU A 58 7.07 -0.60 6.23
C LEU A 58 8.25 0.31 6.58
N GLU A 59 8.70 0.33 7.83
CA GLU A 59 9.83 1.15 8.28
C GLU A 59 11.14 0.77 7.55
N THR A 60 11.42 -0.52 7.42
CA THR A 60 12.63 -1.02 6.73
C THR A 60 12.68 -0.59 5.27
N ARG A 61 11.52 -0.51 4.61
CA ARG A 61 11.42 -0.10 3.21
C ARG A 61 11.15 1.40 3.03
N GLY A 62 10.94 2.14 4.13
CA GLY A 62 10.51 3.55 4.08
C GLY A 62 9.10 3.72 3.49
N TRP A 63 8.25 2.70 3.62
CA TRP A 63 6.93 2.65 3.01
C TRP A 63 5.84 3.16 3.93
N GLN A 64 4.80 3.78 3.36
CA GLN A 64 3.63 4.28 4.06
C GLN A 64 2.34 3.85 3.36
N MET A 65 1.45 3.16 4.08
CA MET A 65 0.13 2.82 3.57
C MET A 65 -0.79 4.04 3.65
N VAL A 66 -1.40 4.41 2.54
CA VAL A 66 -2.30 5.56 2.46
C VAL A 66 -3.59 5.19 1.73
N PRO A 67 -4.74 5.77 2.12
CA PRO A 67 -5.97 5.62 1.35
C PRO A 67 -5.83 6.32 0.00
N ALA A 68 -5.97 5.58 -1.09
CA ALA A 68 -6.16 6.10 -2.43
C ALA A 68 -7.59 6.65 -2.53
N ARG A 69 -7.78 7.92 -2.16
CA ARG A 69 -9.05 8.62 -2.42
C ARG A 69 -9.24 8.69 -3.94
N ALA A 70 -10.32 8.08 -4.43
CA ALA A 70 -10.72 8.01 -5.84
C ALA A 70 -11.06 9.37 -6.52
N GLY A 71 -10.61 10.49 -5.97
CA GLY A 71 -11.00 11.83 -6.44
C GLY A 71 -9.91 12.89 -6.46
N ARG A 72 -8.66 12.59 -6.09
CA ARG A 72 -7.56 13.55 -6.27
C ARG A 72 -6.68 13.07 -7.40
N ARG A 73 -6.78 13.73 -8.56
CA ARG A 73 -5.76 13.63 -9.62
C ARG A 73 -4.40 13.71 -8.94
N LEU A 74 -3.64 12.62 -9.01
CA LEU A 74 -2.31 12.54 -8.45
C LEU A 74 -1.40 13.36 -9.39
N PRO A 75 -0.78 14.47 -8.94
CA PRO A 75 0.27 15.10 -9.72
C PRO A 75 1.48 14.16 -9.66
N GLY A 76 1.65 13.34 -10.69
CA GLY A 76 2.71 12.32 -10.69
C GLY A 76 2.73 11.39 -11.89
N THR A 77 1.64 11.30 -12.64
CA THR A 77 1.70 10.79 -14.02
C THR A 77 2.05 11.97 -14.92
N ALA A 78 3.30 12.41 -14.87
CA ALA A 78 3.84 13.24 -15.94
C ALA A 78 3.79 12.38 -17.22
N PRO A 79 3.07 12.78 -18.28
CA PRO A 79 3.33 12.21 -19.59
C PRO A 79 4.77 12.55 -19.93
N ALA A 80 5.61 11.53 -20.06
CA ALA A 80 6.93 11.69 -20.63
C ALA A 80 6.76 12.23 -22.07
N HIS A 81 7.55 13.27 -22.36
CA HIS A 81 7.78 13.90 -23.66
C HIS A 81 6.80 15.00 -24.14
N PRO A 82 7.23 16.28 -24.10
CA PRO A 82 6.82 17.24 -25.12
C PRO A 82 7.61 16.93 -26.41
N ARG A 83 6.93 16.54 -27.49
CA ARG A 83 7.53 16.62 -28.83
C ARG A 83 7.49 18.09 -29.28
N PRO A 84 8.61 18.65 -29.78
CA PRO A 84 8.65 20.02 -30.25
C PRO A 84 7.84 20.18 -31.53
N ALA A 85 7.21 21.34 -31.65
CA ALA A 85 6.48 21.79 -32.83
C ALA A 85 7.39 21.92 -34.04
N LEU A 86 6.86 21.52 -35.20
CA LEU A 86 7.29 21.93 -36.54
C LEU A 86 6.07 21.87 -37.45
#